data_AF-A0A359M018-F1
#
_entry.id   AF-A0A359M018-F1
#
_cell.length_a   1.000
_cell.length_b   1.000
_cell.length_c   1.000
_cell.angle_alpha   90.00
_cell.angle_beta   90.00
_cell.angle_gamma   90.00
#
_symmetry.space_group_name_H-M   'P 1'
#
loop_
_entity.id
_entity.type
_entity.pdbx_description
1 polymer ?
#
loop_
_entity_poly.entity_id
_entity_poly.type
_entity_poly.pdbx_seq_one_letter_code
_entity_poly.pdbx_strand_id
1 'polypeptide(L)' 'AEGGAPLKLGDGSAPEVSPKGDRVAWLKSGAVWSSPLAGGGARLWFKTRGRISSLKFAPDGERVAFVSSRSEHSLIGM' A
#
# COMPACT_ATOMS: atom_id res chain seq x y z
N ALA A 1 -28.31 1.01 5.45
CA ALA A 1 -27.51 2.18 5.07
C ALA A 1 -27.11 1.99 3.62
N GLU A 2 -27.64 2.79 2.71
CA GLU A 2 -27.21 2.75 1.30
C GLU A 2 -25.82 3.43 1.23
N GLY A 3 -24.81 2.67 0.82
CA GLY A 3 -23.48 3.21 0.58
C GLY A 3 -23.53 4.21 -0.59
N GLY A 4 -22.86 5.35 -0.45
CA GLY A 4 -22.82 6.38 -1.49
C GLY A 4 -22.19 5.90 -2.79
N ALA A 5 -22.18 6.77 -3.80
CA ALA A 5 -21.60 6.47 -5.11
C ALA A 5 -20.13 5.98 -4.99
N PRO A 6 -19.74 4.90 -5.70
CA PRO A 6 -18.36 4.41 -5.66
C PRO A 6 -17.36 5.46 -6.12
N LEU A 7 -16.30 5.67 -5.34
CA LEU A 7 -15.22 6.58 -5.67
C LEU A 7 -13.98 5.81 -6.15
N LYS A 8 -13.50 6.09 -7.37
CA LYS A 8 -12.23 5.54 -7.85
C LYS A 8 -11.05 6.27 -7.19
N LEU A 9 -10.30 5.56 -6.34
CA LEU A 9 -9.10 6.12 -5.68
C LEU A 9 -7.83 5.95 -6.52
N GLY A 10 -7.74 4.89 -7.34
CA GLY A 10 -6.59 4.63 -8.20
C GLY A 10 -6.52 3.19 -8.67
N ASP A 11 -5.58 2.91 -9.58
CA ASP A 11 -5.32 1.56 -10.08
C ASP A 11 -4.22 0.86 -9.27
N GLY A 12 -4.37 -0.43 -9.00
CA GLY A 12 -3.40 -1.26 -8.30
C GLY A 12 -4.01 -2.49 -7.62
N SER A 13 -3.32 -3.04 -6.63
CA SER A 13 -3.73 -4.27 -5.93
C SER A 13 -3.42 -4.20 -4.43
N ALA A 14 -3.91 -5.21 -3.68
CA ALA A 14 -3.74 -5.33 -2.22
C ALA A 14 -4.10 -4.03 -1.46
N PRO A 15 -5.35 -3.52 -1.60
CA PRO A 15 -5.79 -2.35 -0.86
C PRO A 15 -5.89 -2.68 0.64
N GLU A 16 -5.48 -1.72 1.46
CA GLU A 16 -5.61 -1.76 2.91
C GLU A 16 -6.18 -0.42 3.38
N VAL A 17 -7.15 -0.48 4.29
CA VAL A 17 -7.79 0.69 4.86
C VAL A 17 -7.15 0.98 6.20
N SER A 18 -6.77 2.24 6.44
CA SER A 18 -6.28 2.69 7.74
C SER A 18 -7.32 2.38 8.82
N PRO A 19 -6.93 1.82 9.99
CA PRO A 19 -7.84 1.64 11.12
C PRO A 19 -8.52 2.93 11.59
N LYS A 20 -7.93 4.10 11.29
CA LYS A 20 -8.51 5.42 11.53
C LYS A 20 -9.62 5.80 10.54
N GLY A 21 -9.78 5.05 9.45
CA GLY A 21 -10.79 5.32 8.41
C GLY A 21 -10.53 6.57 7.59
N ASP A 22 -9.32 7.13 7.63
CA ASP A 22 -8.97 8.40 6.97
C ASP A 22 -8.39 8.19 5.55
N ARG A 23 -7.73 7.06 5.30
CA ARG A 23 -7.02 6.78 4.05
C ARG A 23 -7.01 5.30 3.66
N VAL A 24 -6.74 5.06 2.39
CA VAL A 24 -6.42 3.74 1.82
C VAL A 24 -5.01 3.76 1.29
N ALA A 25 -4.28 2.65 1.47
CA ALA A 25 -3.02 2.39 0.80
C ALA A 25 -3.11 1.14 -0.07
N TRP A 26 -2.39 1.11 -1.18
CA TRP A 26 -2.38 -0.03 -2.11
C TRP A 26 -1.05 -0.13 -2.84
N LEU A 27 -0.83 -1.26 -3.50
CA LEU A 27 0.36 -1.54 -4.29
C LEU A 27 0.12 -1.18 -5.75
N LYS A 28 1.05 -0.41 -6.33
CA LYS A 28 1.07 -0.09 -7.77
C LYS A 28 2.50 0.00 -8.25
N SER A 29 2.84 -0.79 -9.28
CA SER A 29 4.16 -0.80 -9.93
C SER A 29 5.35 -0.96 -8.97
N GLY A 30 5.20 -1.81 -7.94
CA GLY A 30 6.26 -2.06 -6.95
C GLY A 30 6.43 -0.96 -5.90
N ALA A 31 5.50 -0.01 -5.82
CA ALA A 31 5.49 1.03 -4.81
C ALA A 31 4.16 1.03 -4.03
N VAL A 32 4.18 1.65 -2.85
CA VAL A 32 2.98 1.87 -2.04
C VAL A 32 2.44 3.26 -2.36
N TRP A 33 1.18 3.29 -2.76
CA TRP A 33 0.41 4.50 -2.99
C TRP A 33 -0.62 4.67 -1.89
N SER A 34 -1.01 5.91 -1.63
CA SER A 34 -2.09 6.21 -0.69
C SER A 34 -2.97 7.36 -1.17
N SER A 35 -4.23 7.35 -0.73
CA SER A 35 -5.22 8.41 -0.96
C SER A 35 -6.13 8.53 0.26
N PRO A 36 -6.62 9.74 0.59
CA PRO A 36 -7.72 9.87 1.53
C PRO A 36 -8.95 9.12 1.03
N LEU A 37 -9.73 8.55 1.96
CA LEU A 37 -10.98 7.83 1.66
C LEU A 37 -12.06 8.77 1.10
N ALA A 38 -12.03 10.04 1.50
CA ALA A 38 -12.92 11.08 0.99
C ALA A 38 -12.58 11.54 -0.46
N GLY A 39 -11.51 11.00 -1.05
CA GLY A 39 -10.95 11.51 -2.31
C GLY A 39 -9.90 12.60 -2.09
N GLY A 40 -9.42 13.19 -3.19
CA GLY A 40 -8.31 14.16 -3.17
C GLY A 40 -7.05 13.70 -3.88
N GLY A 41 -7.04 12.47 -4.40
CA GLY A 41 -6.02 11.98 -5.33
C GLY A 41 -5.01 11.03 -4.70
N ALA A 42 -4.62 10.04 -5.51
CA ALA A 42 -3.56 9.11 -5.18
C ALA A 42 -2.19 9.79 -5.21
N ARG A 43 -1.39 9.58 -4.17
CA ARG A 43 0.02 9.95 -4.15
C ARG A 43 0.91 8.75 -3.87
N LEU A 44 2.15 8.83 -4.37
CA LEU A 44 3.20 7.91 -3.96
C LEU A 44 3.46 8.12 -2.47
N TRP A 45 3.29 7.08 -1.66
CA TRP A 45 3.60 7.16 -0.25
C TRP A 45 5.08 6.82 -0.02
N PHE A 46 5.53 5.67 -0.53
CA PHE A 46 6.94 5.31 -0.57
C PHE A 46 7.21 4.19 -1.57
N LYS A 47 8.48 4.04 -1.93
CA LYS A 47 8.99 2.95 -2.76
C LYS A 47 10.21 2.36 -2.09
N THR A 48 10.38 1.05 -2.18
CA THR A 48 11.56 0.34 -1.67
C THR A 48 12.33 -0.32 -2.81
N ARG A 49 13.57 -0.75 -2.52
CA ARG A 49 14.27 -1.72 -3.37
C ARG A 49 13.65 -3.10 -3.14
N GLY A 50 13.29 -3.79 -4.23
CA GLY A 50 12.60 -5.07 -4.20
C GLY A 50 11.13 -4.96 -4.59
N ARG A 51 10.41 -6.09 -4.53
CA ARG A 51 8.97 -6.17 -4.77
C ARG A 51 8.24 -6.25 -3.43
N ILE A 52 7.25 -5.40 -3.25
CA ILE A 52 6.34 -5.46 -2.10
C ILE A 52 5.20 -6.41 -2.45
N SER A 53 4.93 -7.40 -1.59
CA SER A 53 3.87 -8.42 -1.82
C SER A 53 2.72 -8.35 -0.81
N SER A 54 2.94 -7.76 0.36
CA SER A 54 1.93 -7.62 1.41
C SER A 54 2.09 -6.28 2.11
N LEU A 55 0.97 -5.69 2.51
CA LEU A 55 0.85 -4.40 3.19
C LEU A 55 -0.19 -4.53 4.30
N LYS A 56 0.11 -4.02 5.51
CA LYS A 56 -0.83 -3.92 6.63
C LYS A 56 -0.62 -2.63 7.41
N PHE A 57 -1.68 -1.92 7.73
CA PHE A 57 -1.58 -0.79 8.64
C PHE A 57 -1.27 -1.24 10.07
N ALA A 58 -0.46 -0.43 10.76
CA ALA A 58 -0.34 -0.52 12.20
C ALA A 58 -1.67 -0.06 12.85
N PRO A 59 -1.97 -0.51 14.08
CA PRO A 59 -3.19 -0.10 14.79
C PRO A 59 -3.32 1.41 14.97
N ASP A 60 -2.18 2.13 15.04
CA ASP A 60 -2.13 3.59 15.12
C ASP A 60 -2.50 4.30 13.80
N GLY A 61 -2.58 3.57 12.67
CA GLY A 61 -2.86 4.10 11.33
C GLY A 61 -1.77 5.01 10.75
N GLU A 62 -0.64 5.20 11.44
CA GLU A 62 0.45 6.10 11.00
C GLU A 62 1.55 5.34 10.26
N ARG A 63 1.69 4.05 10.57
CA ARG A 63 2.72 3.18 10.00
C ARG A 63 2.11 2.02 9.25
N VAL A 64 2.92 1.39 8.40
CA VAL A 64 2.56 0.15 7.70
C VAL A 64 3.67 -0.87 7.86
N ALA A 65 3.29 -2.11 8.09
CA ALA A 65 4.14 -3.27 7.90
C ALA A 65 4.04 -3.74 6.44
N PHE A 66 5.16 -4.12 5.85
CA PHE A 66 5.18 -4.63 4.49
C PHE A 66 6.21 -5.76 4.33
N VAL A 67 5.90 -6.71 3.46
CA VAL A 67 6.85 -7.76 3.06
C VAL A 67 7.51 -7.33 1.76
N SER A 68 8.84 -7.25 1.77
CA SER A 68 9.66 -6.92 0.60
C SER A 68 10.53 -8.11 0.23
N SER A 69 10.31 -8.70 -0.94
CA SER A 69 11.27 -9.64 -1.51
C SER A 69 12.34 -8.88 -2.28
N ARG A 70 13.59 -9.07 -1.88
CA ARG A 70 14.78 -8.64 -2.61
C ARG A 70 15.45 -9.91 -3.11
N SER A 71 15.27 -10.23 -4.38
CA SER A 71 16.03 -11.29 -5.03
C SER A 71 17.44 -10.74 -5.30
N GLU A 72 18.26 -10.70 -4.26
CA GLU A 72 19.71 -10.62 -4.43
C GLU A 72 20.18 -12.07 -4.63
N HIS A 73 20.97 -12.30 -5.68
CA HIS A 73 21.44 -13.62 -6.08
C HIS A 73 22.02 -14.40 -4.90
N SER A 74 21.70 -15.69 -4.81
CA SER A 74 22.40 -16.62 -3.92
C SER A 74 23.86 -16.70 -4.36
N LEU A 75 24.77 -16.11 -3.57
CA LEU A 75 26.20 -16.39 -3.66
C LEU A 75 26.45 -17.71 -2.92
N ILE A 76 26.83 -18.74 -3.67
CA ILE A 76 27.50 -19.92 -3.10
C ILE A 76 28.98 -19.72 -3.37
N GLY A 77 29.77 -19.55 -2.31
CA GLY A 77 31.23 -19.60 -2.35
C GLY A 77 31.70 -20.86 -1.62
N MET A 78 32.66 -21.58 -2.20
CA MET A 78 33.44 -22.62 -1.52
C MET A 78 34.67 -22.02 -0.84
#